data_AF-A0A2A4Y162-F1
#
_entry.id   AF-A0A2A4Y162-F1
#
_cell.length_a   1.000
_cell.length_b   1.000
_cell.length_c   1.000
_cell.angle_alpha   90.00
_cell.angle_beta   90.00
_cell.angle_gamma   90.00
#
_symmetry.space_group_name_H-M   'P 1'
#
loop_
_entity.id
_entity.type
_entity.pdbx_description
1 polymer ?
#
loop_
_entity_poly.entity_id
_entity_poly.type
_entity_poly.pdbx_seq_one_letter_code
_entity_poly.pdbx_strand_id
1 'polypeptide(L)'
;MAPDLVDTLQGKTEARRSYVKQNRYTEEFKRDAVAQITDGGYSVRENSDRLGISTKSLYYWRSVYSQSEPRIKKDAVHTLEIQRLKSELARVTEERDILKKAMVYFAKNAK
;
A
#
# COMPACT_ATOMS: atom_id res chain seq x y z
N MET A 1 -11.09 -60.12 27.64
CA MET A 1 -10.96 -59.56 26.28
C MET A 1 -10.99 -58.05 26.43
N ALA A 2 -9.82 -57.42 26.55
CA ALA A 2 -9.71 -55.98 26.82
C ALA A 2 -9.78 -55.23 25.48
N PRO A 3 -10.61 -54.18 25.35
CA PRO A 3 -10.67 -53.38 24.12
C PRO A 3 -9.36 -52.64 23.90
N ASP A 4 -8.95 -52.59 22.64
CA ASP A 4 -7.65 -52.14 22.13
C ASP A 4 -7.39 -50.65 22.41
N LEU A 5 -6.19 -50.35 22.90
CA LEU A 5 -5.76 -49.05 23.42
C LEU A 5 -5.48 -48.01 22.31
N VAL A 6 -5.55 -48.42 21.04
CA VAL A 6 -5.20 -47.58 19.88
C VAL A 6 -6.34 -46.68 19.42
N ASP A 7 -7.59 -47.04 19.68
CA ASP A 7 -8.77 -46.31 19.16
C ASP A 7 -9.08 -45.02 19.97
N THR A 8 -8.52 -44.91 21.19
CA THR A 8 -8.72 -43.73 22.07
C THR A 8 -7.81 -42.55 21.70
N LEU A 9 -6.77 -42.76 20.88
CA LEU A 9 -5.83 -41.70 20.48
C LEU A 9 -6.20 -41.02 19.16
N GLN A 10 -7.07 -41.61 18.35
CA GLN A 10 -7.50 -41.03 17.08
C GLN A 10 -8.39 -39.79 17.32
N GLY A 11 -9.41 -39.89 18.19
CA GLY A 11 -10.39 -38.81 18.42
C GLY A 11 -9.85 -37.56 19.12
N LYS A 12 -8.76 -37.66 19.89
CA LYS A 12 -8.14 -36.50 20.58
C LYS A 12 -7.24 -35.64 19.68
N THR A 13 -6.81 -36.16 18.53
CA THR A 13 -5.91 -35.43 17.61
C THR A 13 -6.65 -34.58 16.58
N GLU A 14 -7.95 -34.81 16.38
CA GLU A 14 -8.79 -34.00 15.48
C GLU A 14 -9.32 -32.73 16.16
N ALA A 15 -9.68 -32.79 17.45
CA ALA A 15 -10.15 -31.63 18.21
C ALA A 15 -9.09 -30.52 18.32
N ARG A 16 -7.80 -30.90 18.38
CA ARG A 16 -6.67 -29.95 18.43
C ARG A 16 -6.45 -29.21 17.09
N ARG A 17 -6.99 -29.74 15.99
CA ARG A 17 -6.96 -29.12 14.65
C ARG A 17 -8.13 -28.16 14.42
N SER A 18 -9.17 -28.15 15.24
CA SER A 18 -10.34 -27.27 15.08
C SER A 18 -10.19 -25.87 15.68
N TYR A 19 -9.11 -25.59 16.43
CA TYR A 19 -8.82 -24.23 16.91
C TYR A 19 -8.15 -23.37 15.82
N VAL A 20 -8.60 -23.51 14.57
CA VAL A 20 -8.30 -22.53 13.53
C VAL A 20 -9.13 -21.31 13.91
N LYS A 21 -8.51 -20.39 14.65
CA LYS A 21 -9.09 -19.11 15.05
C LYS A 21 -9.57 -18.41 13.78
N GLN A 22 -10.87 -18.55 13.49
CA GLN A 22 -11.52 -17.92 12.35
C GLN A 22 -11.16 -16.45 12.36
N ASN A 23 -10.38 -16.04 11.36
CA ASN A 23 -9.96 -14.66 11.23
C ASN A 23 -11.20 -13.84 10.90
N ARG A 24 -11.75 -13.15 11.91
CA ARG A 24 -13.05 -12.45 11.85
C ARG A 24 -13.16 -11.39 10.75
N TYR A 25 -12.04 -10.98 10.16
CA TYR A 25 -11.97 -9.90 9.19
C TYR A 25 -11.24 -10.34 7.92
N THR A 26 -11.79 -10.00 6.76
CA THR A 26 -11.18 -10.29 5.45
C THR A 26 -9.91 -9.46 5.25
N GLU A 27 -9.02 -9.93 4.37
CA GLU A 27 -7.74 -9.26 4.12
C GLU A 27 -7.94 -7.87 3.48
N GLU A 28 -8.94 -7.74 2.62
CA GLU A 28 -9.36 -6.49 1.98
C GLU A 28 -9.78 -5.48 3.04
N PHE A 29 -10.62 -5.89 3.98
CA PHE A 29 -11.08 -5.03 5.05
C PHE A 29 -9.93 -4.53 5.93
N LYS A 30 -8.97 -5.40 6.27
CA LYS A 30 -7.79 -5.01 7.04
C LYS A 30 -6.93 -4.00 6.30
N ARG A 31 -6.73 -4.19 4.98
CA ARG A 31 -5.96 -3.26 4.13
C ARG A 31 -6.64 -1.91 4.03
N ASP A 32 -7.95 -1.87 3.84
CA ASP A 32 -8.72 -0.63 3.74
C ASP A 32 -8.72 0.13 5.08
N ALA A 33 -8.89 -0.58 6.21
CA ALA A 33 -8.77 0.02 7.54
C ALA A 33 -7.39 0.67 7.76
N VAL A 34 -6.31 0.01 7.32
CA VAL A 34 -4.96 0.58 7.39
C VAL A 34 -4.78 1.76 6.42
N ALA A 35 -5.34 1.70 5.20
CA ALA A 35 -5.26 2.78 4.21
C ALA A 35 -5.96 4.06 4.69
N GLN A 36 -7.09 3.94 5.42
CA GLN A 36 -7.72 5.09 6.05
C GLN A 36 -6.79 5.79 7.06
N ILE A 37 -5.93 5.04 7.74
CA ILE A 37 -4.97 5.59 8.71
C ILE A 37 -3.74 6.20 8.01
N THR A 38 -3.21 5.55 6.97
CA THR A 38 -1.98 6.02 6.29
C THR A 38 -2.23 7.10 5.25
N ASP A 39 -3.29 6.93 4.46
CA ASP A 39 -3.57 7.74 3.27
C ASP A 39 -4.71 8.73 3.57
N GLY A 40 -5.67 8.32 4.40
CA GLY A 40 -6.85 9.10 4.76
C GLY A 40 -6.68 10.05 5.95
N GLY A 41 -5.54 10.01 6.65
CA GLY A 41 -5.23 10.92 7.76
C GLY A 41 -5.98 10.66 9.07
N TYR A 42 -6.75 9.56 9.16
CA TYR A 42 -7.46 9.20 10.39
C TYR A 42 -6.51 8.71 11.47
N SER A 43 -6.76 9.09 12.73
CA SER A 43 -6.03 8.51 13.85
C SER A 43 -6.45 7.05 14.08
N VAL A 44 -5.54 6.23 14.64
CA VAL A 44 -5.86 4.82 14.97
C VAL A 44 -7.06 4.73 15.93
N ARG A 45 -7.20 5.70 16.84
CA ARG A 45 -8.30 5.75 17.80
C ARG A 45 -9.63 6.06 17.12
N GLU A 46 -9.67 7.09 16.29
CA GLU A 46 -10.87 7.45 15.54
C GLU A 46 -11.32 6.35 14.59
N ASN A 47 -10.36 5.69 13.93
CA ASN A 47 -10.63 4.57 13.04
C ASN A 47 -11.16 3.34 13.81
N SER A 48 -10.59 3.06 14.99
CA SER A 48 -11.04 2.04 15.94
C SER A 48 -12.48 2.26 16.37
N ASP A 49 -12.82 3.49 16.77
CA ASP A 49 -14.14 3.87 17.24
C ASP A 49 -15.19 3.75 16.12
N ARG A 50 -14.84 4.19 14.90
CA ARG A 50 -15.73 4.11 13.72
C ARG A 50 -16.01 2.68 13.27
N LEU A 51 -14.99 1.82 13.23
CA LEU A 51 -15.11 0.46 12.73
C LEU A 51 -15.54 -0.54 13.82
N GLY A 52 -15.55 -0.13 15.09
CA GLY A 52 -15.86 -1.00 16.22
C GLY A 52 -14.81 -2.10 16.42
N ILE A 53 -13.54 -1.83 16.08
CA ILE A 53 -12.44 -2.79 16.16
C ILE A 53 -11.47 -2.34 17.23
N SER A 54 -10.77 -3.26 17.90
CA SER A 54 -9.73 -2.87 18.85
C SER A 54 -8.58 -2.11 18.17
N THR A 55 -8.12 -1.03 18.82
CA THR A 55 -6.90 -0.30 18.44
C THR A 55 -5.69 -1.23 18.28
N LYS A 56 -5.58 -2.25 19.14
CA LYS A 56 -4.51 -3.25 19.08
C LYS A 56 -4.49 -4.01 17.75
N SER A 57 -5.65 -4.39 17.23
CA SER A 57 -5.76 -5.03 15.91
C SER A 57 -5.32 -4.09 14.80
N LEU A 58 -5.72 -2.82 14.86
CA LEU A 58 -5.32 -1.82 13.87
C LEU A 58 -3.81 -1.55 13.88
N TYR A 59 -3.17 -1.47 15.06
CA TYR A 59 -1.71 -1.36 15.15
C TYR A 59 -1.01 -2.58 14.53
N TYR A 60 -1.49 -3.78 14.83
CA TYR A 60 -0.95 -5.00 14.26
C TYR A 60 -1.12 -5.02 12.74
N TRP A 61 -2.32 -4.74 12.22
CA TRP A 61 -2.55 -4.67 10.78
C TRP A 61 -1.71 -3.56 10.13
N ARG A 62 -1.55 -2.41 10.77
CA ARG A 62 -0.64 -1.37 10.27
C ARG A 62 0.78 -1.91 10.13
N SER A 63 1.31 -2.67 11.08
CA SER A 63 2.65 -3.27 10.94
C SER A 63 2.75 -4.28 9.79
N VAL A 64 1.67 -5.03 9.51
CA VAL A 64 1.65 -6.08 8.48
C VAL A 64 1.39 -5.52 7.08
N TYR A 65 0.50 -4.53 6.95
CA TYR A 65 0.03 -4.03 5.64
C TYR A 65 0.56 -2.63 5.27
N SER A 66 1.22 -1.89 6.18
CA SER A 66 1.84 -0.60 5.82
C SER A 66 2.96 -0.75 4.80
N GLN A 67 3.58 -1.93 4.73
CA GLN A 67 4.66 -2.25 3.80
C GLN A 67 4.27 -3.35 2.81
N SER A 68 3.03 -3.37 2.30
CA SER A 68 2.73 -4.31 1.22
C SER A 68 3.66 -4.00 0.03
N GLU A 69 4.64 -4.87 -0.26
CA GLU A 69 5.62 -4.75 -1.35
C GLU A 69 5.07 -4.25 -2.70
N PRO A 70 3.82 -4.55 -3.12
CA PRO A 70 3.25 -3.95 -4.32
C PRO A 70 3.16 -2.41 -4.32
N ARG A 71 3.05 -1.74 -3.16
CA ARG A 71 3.08 -0.25 -3.10
C ARG A 71 4.48 0.29 -3.34
N ILE A 72 5.49 -0.27 -2.66
CA ILE A 72 6.89 0.14 -2.83
C ILE A 72 7.33 0.03 -4.30
N LYS A 73 6.92 -1.05 -4.98
CA LYS A 73 7.21 -1.22 -6.42
C LYS A 73 6.48 -0.19 -7.31
N LYS A 74 5.21 0.11 -7.02
CA LYS A 74 4.46 1.13 -7.76
C LYS A 74 5.04 2.53 -7.54
N ASP A 75 5.41 2.86 -6.31
CA ASP A 75 5.99 4.16 -5.97
C ASP A 75 7.37 4.34 -6.64
N ALA A 76 8.18 3.28 -6.70
CA ALA A 76 9.46 3.30 -7.43
C ALA A 76 9.26 3.55 -8.94
N VAL A 77 8.32 2.84 -9.57
CA VAL A 77 8.00 3.03 -11.00
C VAL A 77 7.47 4.44 -11.26
N HIS A 78 6.56 4.94 -10.42
CA HIS A 78 6.03 6.31 -10.53
C HIS A 78 7.12 7.35 -10.35
N THR A 79 8.08 7.13 -9.44
CA THR A 79 9.20 8.04 -9.22
C THR A 79 10.10 8.15 -10.45
N LEU A 80 10.41 7.02 -11.09
CA LEU A 80 11.20 7.01 -12.33
C LEU A 80 10.49 7.74 -13.47
N GLU A 81 9.17 7.55 -13.61
CA GLU A 81 8.39 8.23 -14.63
C GLU A 81 8.31 9.74 -14.38
N ILE A 82 8.13 10.16 -13.12
CA ILE A 82 8.17 11.59 -12.75
C ILE A 82 9.53 12.21 -13.09
N GLN A 83 10.64 11.51 -12.84
CA GLN A 83 11.96 12.02 -13.19
C GLN A 83 12.12 12.16 -14.70
N ARG A 84 11.70 11.15 -15.47
CA ARG A 84 11.72 11.18 -16.94
C ARG A 84 10.90 12.36 -17.48
N LEU A 85 9.68 12.53 -16.99
CA LEU A 85 8.79 13.61 -17.40
C LEU A 85 9.37 14.99 -17.06
N LYS A 86 10.01 15.15 -15.90
CA LYS A 86 10.69 16.40 -15.53
C LYS A 86 11.86 16.72 -16.46
N SER A 87 12.66 15.72 -16.84
CA SER A 87 13.76 15.91 -17.78
C SER A 87 13.26 16.31 -19.17
N GLU A 88 12.21 15.67 -19.66
CA GLU A 88 11.60 15.99 -20.95
C GLU A 88 10.99 17.40 -20.94
N LEU A 89 10.32 17.77 -19.86
CA LEU A 89 9.79 19.12 -19.68
C LEU A 89 10.89 20.18 -19.69
N ALA A 90 12.03 19.91 -19.03
CA ALA A 90 13.18 20.81 -19.02
C ALA A 90 13.74 21.00 -20.44
N ARG A 91 13.95 19.91 -21.17
CA ARG A 91 14.44 19.93 -22.56
C ARG A 91 13.55 20.76 -23.48
N VAL A 92 12.24 20.49 -23.48
CA VAL A 92 11.29 21.20 -24.34
C VAL A 92 11.17 22.67 -23.95
N THR A 93 11.27 22.98 -22.65
CA THR A 93 11.27 24.37 -22.18
C THR A 93 12.49 25.13 -22.69
N GLU A 94 13.67 24.51 -22.66
CA GLU A 94 14.90 25.10 -23.17
C GLU A 94 14.83 25.35 -24.70
N GLU A 95 14.38 24.36 -25.47
CA GLU A 95 14.18 24.49 -26.92
C GLU A 95 13.26 25.65 -27.27
N ARG A 96 12.12 25.75 -26.58
CA ARG A 96 11.18 26.86 -26.74
C ARG A 96 11.86 28.20 -26.44
N ASP A 97 12.66 28.27 -25.40
CA ASP A 97 13.31 29.51 -24.98
C ASP A 97 14.43 29.94 -25.93
N ILE A 98 15.16 28.99 -26.51
CA ILE A 98 16.12 29.24 -27.59
C ILE A 98 15.39 29.83 -28.81
N LEU A 99 14.30 29.20 -29.24
CA LEU A 99 13.51 29.68 -30.39
C LEU A 99 12.95 31.09 -30.15
N LYS A 100 12.46 31.37 -28.93
CA LYS A 100 12.01 32.72 -28.55
C LYS A 100 13.15 33.74 -28.63
N LYS A 101 14.33 33.42 -28.10
CA LYS A 101 15.51 34.30 -28.18
C LYS A 101 15.91 34.56 -29.63
N ALA A 102 15.91 33.52 -30.47
CA ALA A 102 16.22 33.64 -31.89
C ALA A 102 15.21 34.55 -32.62
N MET A 103 13.90 34.35 -32.40
CA MET A 103 12.87 35.22 -32.98
C MET A 103 13.07 36.69 -32.61
N VAL A 104 13.38 36.98 -31.34
CA VAL A 104 13.67 38.36 -30.89
C VAL A 104 14.91 38.92 -31.57
N TYR A 105 15.97 38.12 -31.72
CA TYR A 105 17.18 38.55 -32.43
C TYR A 105 16.89 38.85 -33.91
N PHE A 106 16.19 37.97 -34.62
CA PHE A 106 15.85 38.18 -36.04
C PHE A 106 14.95 39.39 -36.25
N ALA A 107 13.93 39.59 -35.40
CA ALA A 107 13.05 40.76 -35.48
C ALA A 107 13.81 42.09 -35.30
N LYS A 108 14.86 42.12 -34.48
CA LYS A 108 15.69 43.32 -34.28
C LYS A 108 16.63 43.61 -35.45
N ASN A 109 17.08 42.58 -36.18
CA ASN A 109 18.03 42.70 -37.29
C ASN A 109 17.37 42.76 -38.68
N ALA A 110 16.04 42.74 -38.77
CA ALA A 110 15.29 42.82 -40.03
C ALA A 110 15.08 44.27 -40.54
N LYS A 111 15.99 45.19 -40.19
CA LYS A 111 15.96 46.61 -40.59
C LYS A 111 17.15 46.96 -41.47
#